data_AF-A0A6G2VTR3-F1
#
_entry.id   AF-A0A6G2VTR3-F1
#
_cell.length_a   1.000
_cell.length_b   1.000
_cell.length_c   1.000
_cell.angle_alpha   90.00
_cell.angle_beta   90.00
_cell.angle_gamma   90.00
#
_symmetry.space_group_name_H-M   'P 1'
#
loop_
_entity.id
_entity.type
_entity.pdbx_description
1 polymer ?
#
loop_
_entity_poly.entity_id
_entity_poly.type
_entity_poly.pdbx_seq_one_letter_code
_entity_poly.pdbx_strand_id
1 'polypeptide(L)'
;MTRYPLTWLYVPGDRPHVVAKALVAGADVVVIDLEDAVAPDRKECARAATAELLAQRQPVPVHVRVNALDGPWTAADLAALNGLPGLSGLRLPKVTAPEQVRQVAVATPVPLHALLESALGIEHAYAIAT
;
A
#
# COMPACT_ATOMS: atom_id res chain seq x y z
N MET A 1 6.37 -22.19 -10.50
CA MET A 1 6.21 -20.83 -9.97
C MET A 1 5.79 -20.97 -8.52
N THR A 2 6.59 -20.48 -7.57
CA THR A 2 6.30 -20.61 -6.14
C THR A 2 4.96 -19.95 -5.83
N ARG A 3 4.09 -20.66 -5.10
CA ARG A 3 2.71 -20.24 -4.80
C ARG A 3 2.61 -19.03 -3.86
N TYR A 4 3.75 -18.55 -3.36
CA TYR A 4 3.87 -17.47 -2.38
C TYR A 4 5.01 -16.52 -2.78
N PRO A 5 4.81 -15.19 -2.67
CA PRO A 5 5.87 -14.22 -2.93
C PRO A 5 6.96 -14.31 -1.86
N LEU A 6 8.23 -14.40 -2.28
CA LEU A 6 9.40 -14.45 -1.42
C LEU A 6 10.05 -13.08 -1.24
N THR A 7 9.91 -12.21 -2.23
CA THR A 7 10.57 -10.91 -2.29
C THR A 7 9.57 -9.77 -2.46
N TRP A 8 9.67 -8.77 -1.59
CA TRP A 8 8.84 -7.57 -1.59
C TRP A 8 9.73 -6.35 -1.65
N LEU A 9 9.67 -5.59 -2.75
CA LEU A 9 10.55 -4.44 -2.98
C LEU A 9 9.80 -3.14 -2.77
N TYR A 10 10.17 -2.37 -1.73
CA TYR A 10 9.62 -1.05 -1.46
C TYR A 10 10.27 0.02 -2.34
N VAL A 11 9.44 0.91 -2.87
CA VAL A 11 9.85 2.08 -3.67
C VAL A 11 8.99 3.30 -3.33
N PRO A 12 9.55 4.52 -3.26
CA PRO A 12 8.78 5.71 -2.94
C PRO A 12 7.90 6.14 -4.12
N GLY A 13 6.63 6.42 -3.86
CA GLY A 13 5.65 6.80 -4.89
C GLY A 13 5.92 8.15 -5.55
N ASP A 14 6.73 9.00 -4.91
CA ASP A 14 7.13 10.30 -5.45
C ASP A 14 8.32 10.24 -6.43
N ARG A 15 8.80 9.02 -6.76
CA ARG A 15 9.90 8.78 -7.73
C ARG A 15 9.49 7.77 -8.82
N PRO A 16 8.69 8.17 -9.82
CA PRO A 16 8.17 7.26 -10.84
C PRO A 16 9.25 6.48 -11.60
N HIS A 17 10.42 7.09 -11.83
CA HIS A 17 11.56 6.44 -12.48
C HIS A 17 12.17 5.29 -11.65
N VAL A 18 12.09 5.35 -10.31
CA VAL A 18 12.50 4.26 -9.41
C VAL A 18 11.47 3.15 -9.44
N VAL A 19 10.19 3.50 -9.42
CA VAL A 19 9.08 2.54 -9.52
C VAL A 19 9.17 1.75 -10.84
N ALA A 20 9.37 2.43 -11.98
CA ALA A 20 9.53 1.80 -13.29
C ALA A 20 10.69 0.79 -13.32
N LYS A 21 11.81 1.09 -12.67
CA LYS A 21 12.95 0.15 -12.55
C LYS A 21 12.59 -1.05 -11.67
N ALA A 22 11.89 -0.84 -10.55
CA ALA A 22 11.52 -1.91 -9.63
C ALA A 22 10.56 -2.92 -10.26
N LEU A 23 9.63 -2.47 -11.10
CA LEU A 23 8.68 -3.35 -11.82
C LEU A 23 9.35 -4.38 -12.73
N VAL A 24 10.60 -4.13 -13.14
CA VAL A 24 11.39 -5.04 -13.99
C VAL A 24 12.62 -5.61 -13.28
N ALA A 25 12.74 -5.39 -11.97
CA ALA A 25 13.92 -5.79 -11.19
C ALA A 25 13.91 -7.27 -10.74
N GLY A 26 12.83 -8.00 -11.01
CA GLY A 26 12.69 -9.42 -10.64
C GLY A 26 12.16 -9.68 -9.23
N ALA A 27 11.59 -8.68 -8.55
CA ALA A 27 10.87 -8.89 -7.30
C ALA A 27 9.52 -9.59 -7.54
N ASP A 28 9.08 -10.41 -6.59
CA ASP A 28 7.77 -11.08 -6.68
C ASP A 28 6.63 -10.08 -6.50
N VAL A 29 6.82 -9.05 -5.67
CA VAL A 29 5.87 -7.94 -5.46
C VAL A 29 6.61 -6.62 -5.33
N VAL A 30 6.11 -5.59 -6.00
CA VAL A 30 6.55 -4.21 -5.78
C VAL A 30 5.58 -3.50 -4.86
N VAL A 31 6.11 -2.79 -3.86
CA VAL A 31 5.33 -2.00 -2.91
C VAL A 31 5.63 -0.54 -3.15
N ILE A 32 4.64 0.20 -3.64
CA ILE A 32 4.73 1.65 -3.78
C ILE A 32 4.37 2.26 -2.44
N ASP A 33 5.27 3.07 -1.89
CA ASP A 33 5.10 3.71 -0.61
C ASP A 33 4.59 5.15 -0.78
N LEU A 34 3.42 5.45 -0.21
CA LEU A 34 2.89 6.81 -0.10
C LEU A 34 3.15 7.41 1.28
N GLU A 35 3.78 6.67 2.19
CA GLU A 35 3.85 6.95 3.61
C GLU A 35 5.26 7.42 4.02
N ASP A 36 6.01 6.73 4.89
CA ASP A 36 7.26 7.25 5.47
C ASP A 36 8.33 7.63 4.44
N ALA A 37 8.37 6.99 3.26
CA ALA A 37 9.36 7.32 2.22
C ALA A 37 9.00 8.57 1.39
N VAL A 38 7.86 9.21 1.67
CA VAL A 38 7.35 10.39 0.93
C VAL A 38 7.18 11.57 1.89
N ALA A 39 7.85 12.68 1.59
CA ALA A 39 7.72 13.91 2.37
C ALA A 39 6.29 14.49 2.29
N PRO A 40 5.81 15.23 3.33
CA PRO A 40 4.45 15.73 3.38
C PRO A 40 4.01 16.57 2.17
N ASP A 41 4.89 17.43 1.66
CA ASP A 41 4.68 18.28 0.47
C ASP A 41 4.66 17.49 -0.85
N ARG A 42 5.11 16.23 -0.81
CA ARG A 42 5.18 15.32 -1.97
C ARG A 42 4.02 14.33 -2.02
N LYS A 43 3.18 14.25 -0.98
CA LYS A 43 2.10 13.26 -0.86
C LYS A 43 1.12 13.30 -2.03
N GLU A 44 0.72 14.50 -2.45
CA GLU A 44 -0.20 14.67 -3.57
C GLU A 44 0.40 14.19 -4.89
N CYS A 45 1.64 14.59 -5.18
CA CYS A 45 2.38 14.15 -6.36
C CYS A 45 2.59 12.63 -6.38
N ALA A 46 2.98 12.04 -5.24
CA ALA A 46 3.17 10.59 -5.11
C ALA A 46 1.88 9.81 -5.38
N ARG A 47 0.76 10.27 -4.81
CA ARG A 47 -0.56 9.68 -5.03
C ARG A 47 -0.97 9.75 -6.49
N ALA A 48 -0.84 10.92 -7.11
CA ALA A 48 -1.21 11.13 -8.51
C ALA A 48 -0.41 10.21 -9.45
N ALA A 49 0.92 10.16 -9.28
CA ALA A 49 1.78 9.30 -10.09
C ALA A 49 1.50 7.81 -9.87
N THR A 50 1.20 7.41 -8.63
CA THR A 50 0.84 6.02 -8.31
C THR A 50 -0.50 5.63 -8.95
N ALA A 51 -1.49 6.50 -8.88
CA ALA A 51 -2.80 6.27 -9.50
C ALA A 51 -2.70 6.19 -11.03
N GLU A 52 -1.92 7.07 -11.66
CA GLU A 52 -1.65 7.05 -13.10
C GLU A 52 -1.01 5.73 -13.53
N LEU A 53 0.03 5.28 -12.83
CA LEU A 53 0.69 4.00 -13.11
C LEU A 53 -0.27 2.81 -12.97
N LEU A 54 -1.08 2.81 -11.92
CA LEU A 54 -1.98 1.69 -11.59
C LEU A 54 -3.31 1.72 -12.37
N ALA A 55 -3.54 2.73 -13.21
CA ALA A 55 -4.61 2.72 -14.20
C ALA A 55 -4.47 1.56 -15.21
N GLN A 56 -3.28 0.96 -15.31
CA GLN A 56 -3.01 -0.22 -16.12
C GLN A 56 -2.40 -1.34 -15.28
N ARG A 57 -2.59 -2.59 -15.73
CA ARG A 57 -1.97 -3.76 -15.10
C ARG A 57 -0.45 -3.73 -15.30
N GLN A 58 0.26 -4.21 -14.28
CA GLN A 58 1.72 -4.25 -14.26
C GLN A 58 2.26 -5.68 -14.44
N PRO A 59 3.52 -5.85 -14.88
CA PRO A 59 4.12 -7.18 -15.11
C PRO A 59 4.24 -8.04 -13.85
N VAL A 60 4.25 -7.40 -12.67
CA VAL A 60 4.30 -8.02 -11.35
C VAL A 60 3.17 -7.45 -10.48
N PRO A 61 2.67 -8.18 -9.47
CA PRO A 61 1.74 -7.62 -8.49
C PRO A 61 2.28 -6.34 -7.86
N VAL A 62 1.42 -5.33 -7.74
CA VAL A 62 1.76 -4.06 -7.10
C VAL A 62 0.88 -3.82 -5.90
N HIS A 63 1.51 -3.65 -4.75
CA HIS A 63 0.85 -3.21 -3.53
C HIS A 63 1.14 -1.74 -3.29
N VAL A 64 0.23 -1.05 -2.61
CA VAL A 64 0.45 0.33 -2.18
C VAL A 64 0.37 0.41 -0.66
N ARG A 65 1.42 0.96 -0.02
CA ARG A 65 1.35 1.38 1.38
C ARG A 65 0.75 2.78 1.42
N VAL A 66 -0.49 2.86 1.92
CA VAL A 66 -1.21 4.14 2.09
C VAL A 66 -0.68 4.87 3.33
N ASN A 67 -1.09 6.13 3.50
CA ASN A 67 -0.80 6.86 4.72
C ASN A 67 -1.53 6.28 5.96
N ALA A 68 -1.09 6.70 7.15
CA ALA A 68 -1.69 6.30 8.43
C ALA A 68 -3.19 6.59 8.49
N LEU A 69 -3.99 5.64 8.96
CA LEU A 69 -5.46 5.67 8.86
C LEU A 69 -6.12 6.79 9.68
N ASP A 70 -5.42 7.30 10.69
CA ASP A 70 -5.79 8.45 11.52
C ASP A 70 -5.25 9.79 10.99
N GLY A 71 -4.48 9.75 9.90
CA GLY A 71 -3.87 10.92 9.28
C GLY A 71 -4.72 11.58 8.19
N PRO A 72 -4.36 12.81 7.76
CA PRO A 72 -5.17 13.61 6.83
C PRO A 72 -5.13 13.12 5.37
N TRP A 73 -4.18 12.26 5.01
CA TRP A 73 -3.93 11.90 3.60
C TRP A 73 -4.66 10.63 3.14
N THR A 74 -5.04 9.76 4.07
CA THR A 74 -5.51 8.40 3.76
C THR A 74 -6.81 8.38 2.99
N ALA A 75 -7.76 9.26 3.32
CA ALA A 75 -9.02 9.35 2.59
C ALA A 75 -8.78 9.62 1.09
N ALA A 76 -7.84 10.51 0.77
CA ALA A 76 -7.46 10.81 -0.60
C ALA A 76 -6.69 9.65 -1.26
N ASP A 77 -5.82 8.96 -0.52
CA ASP A 77 -5.11 7.78 -1.01
C ASP A 77 -6.11 6.68 -1.42
N LEU A 78 -7.04 6.32 -0.53
CA LEU A 78 -8.05 5.29 -0.78
C LEU A 78 -8.96 5.68 -1.96
N ALA A 79 -9.38 6.94 -2.04
CA ALA A 79 -10.19 7.42 -3.15
C ALA A 79 -9.45 7.32 -4.49
N ALA A 80 -8.17 7.70 -4.55
CA ALA A 80 -7.38 7.65 -5.77
C ALA A 80 -7.04 6.22 -6.23
N LEU A 81 -6.94 5.28 -5.29
CA LEU A 81 -6.56 3.89 -5.55
C LEU A 81 -7.77 2.97 -5.84
N ASN A 82 -8.99 3.41 -5.51
CA ASN A 82 -10.18 2.60 -5.63
C ASN A 82 -10.45 2.18 -7.09
N GLY A 83 -10.69 0.88 -7.30
CA GLY A 83 -11.04 0.32 -8.61
C GLY A 83 -9.91 0.28 -9.64
N LEU A 84 -8.68 0.67 -9.28
CA LEU A 84 -7.54 0.65 -10.22
C LEU A 84 -7.14 -0.78 -10.60
N PRO A 85 -7.08 -1.14 -11.90
CA PRO A 85 -6.86 -2.51 -12.33
C PRO A 85 -5.43 -3.03 -12.07
N GLY A 86 -4.46 -2.13 -11.87
CA GLY A 86 -3.08 -2.49 -11.52
C GLY A 86 -2.86 -2.74 -10.02
N LEU A 87 -3.80 -2.36 -9.16
CA LEU A 87 -3.65 -2.51 -7.71
C LEU A 87 -3.93 -3.95 -7.29
N SER A 88 -2.95 -4.59 -6.66
CA SER A 88 -3.03 -5.99 -6.20
C SER A 88 -3.22 -6.14 -4.70
N GLY A 89 -2.92 -5.10 -3.91
CA GLY A 89 -3.04 -5.13 -2.45
C GLY A 89 -2.83 -3.76 -1.81
N LEU A 90 -3.43 -3.54 -0.65
CA LEU A 90 -3.15 -2.37 0.19
C LEU A 90 -2.37 -2.79 1.43
N ARG A 91 -1.39 -1.98 1.80
CA ARG A 91 -0.67 -2.12 3.08
C ARG A 91 -1.09 -0.99 4.00
N LEU A 92 -1.62 -1.36 5.17
CA LEU A 92 -2.14 -0.44 6.16
C LEU A 92 -1.07 -0.23 7.23
N PRO A 93 -0.42 0.94 7.30
CA PRO A 93 0.57 1.22 8.34
C PRO A 93 -0.12 1.44 9.70
N LYS A 94 0.65 1.30 10.77
CA LYS A 94 0.32 1.72 12.15
C LYS A 94 -1.01 1.16 12.65
N VAL A 95 -1.35 -0.08 12.28
CA VAL A 95 -2.58 -0.73 12.73
C VAL A 95 -2.44 -1.16 14.19
N THR A 96 -3.40 -0.74 15.01
CA THR A 96 -3.48 -1.05 16.44
C THR A 96 -4.86 -1.57 16.87
N ALA A 97 -5.86 -1.54 15.99
CA ALA A 97 -7.21 -2.02 16.29
C ALA A 97 -7.86 -2.71 15.06
N PRO A 98 -8.73 -3.72 15.27
CA PRO A 98 -9.42 -4.42 14.17
C PRO A 98 -10.32 -3.48 13.34
N GLU A 99 -10.89 -2.48 13.99
CA GLU A 99 -11.80 -1.53 13.35
C GLU A 99 -11.14 -0.74 12.23
N GLN A 100 -9.85 -0.42 12.37
CA GLN A 100 -9.07 0.25 11.34
C GLN A 100 -9.01 -0.58 10.04
N VAL A 101 -8.90 -1.90 10.13
CA VAL A 101 -8.90 -2.79 8.97
C VAL A 101 -10.31 -2.90 8.38
N ARG A 102 -11.34 -3.06 9.23
CA ARG A 102 -12.75 -3.15 8.80
C ARG A 102 -13.22 -1.91 8.06
N GLN A 103 -12.83 -0.72 8.53
CA GLN A 103 -13.13 0.56 7.89
C GLN A 103 -12.58 0.65 6.47
N VAL A 104 -11.41 0.06 6.19
CA VAL A 104 -10.86 0.04 4.83
C VAL A 104 -11.51 -1.07 4.00
N ALA A 105 -11.82 -2.22 4.60
CA ALA A 105 -12.41 -3.38 3.92
C ALA A 105 -13.79 -3.08 3.31
N VAL A 106 -14.55 -2.15 3.88
CA VAL A 106 -15.83 -1.72 3.29
C VAL A 106 -15.66 -0.87 2.02
N ALA A 107 -14.49 -0.25 1.83
CA ALA A 107 -14.24 0.66 0.71
C ALA A 107 -13.61 -0.02 -0.50
N THR A 108 -13.01 -1.21 -0.35
CA THR A 108 -12.32 -1.90 -1.45
C THR A 108 -12.33 -3.42 -1.29
N PRO A 109 -12.49 -4.18 -2.38
CA PRO A 109 -12.34 -5.64 -2.36
C PRO A 109 -10.87 -6.10 -2.44
N VAL A 110 -9.92 -5.18 -2.59
CA VAL A 110 -8.49 -5.48 -2.71
C VAL A 110 -7.95 -6.05 -1.39
N PRO A 111 -7.09 -7.09 -1.41
CA PRO A 111 -6.49 -7.66 -0.19
C PRO A 111 -5.81 -6.61 0.69
N LEU A 112 -6.07 -6.65 1.99
CA LEU A 112 -5.50 -5.75 2.99
C LEU A 112 -4.40 -6.45 3.79
N HIS A 113 -3.29 -5.75 3.99
CA HIS A 113 -2.14 -6.21 4.76
C HIS A 113 -1.87 -5.20 5.90
N ALA A 114 -2.26 -5.54 7.12
CA ALA A 114 -1.96 -4.74 8.30
C ALA A 114 -0.46 -4.84 8.66
N LEU A 115 0.19 -3.70 8.87
CA LEU A 115 1.54 -3.63 9.40
C LEU A 115 1.47 -3.58 10.94
N LEU A 116 2.07 -4.59 11.57
CA LEU A 116 2.26 -4.64 13.02
C LEU A 116 3.63 -4.02 13.35
N GLU A 117 3.64 -2.70 13.51
CA GLU A 117 4.88 -1.92 13.67
C GLU A 117 4.90 -1.07 14.96
N SER A 118 4.03 -1.41 15.91
CA SER A 118 4.02 -0.86 17.26
C SER A 118 3.80 -1.96 18.30
N ALA A 119 4.21 -1.71 19.55
CA ALA A 119 3.99 -2.66 20.64
C ALA A 119 2.49 -3.00 20.81
N LEU A 120 1.62 -1.99 20.75
CA LEU A 120 0.17 -2.16 20.83
C LEU A 120 -0.39 -2.97 19.65
N GLY A 121 0.12 -2.73 18.43
CA GLY A 121 -0.26 -3.54 17.26
C GLY A 121 0.11 -5.02 17.43
N ILE A 122 1.29 -5.31 17.99
CA ILE A 122 1.71 -6.68 18.30
C ILE A 122 0.80 -7.31 19.37
N GLU A 123 0.50 -6.58 20.46
CA GLU A 123 -0.39 -7.04 21.52
C GLU A 123 -1.79 -7.42 20.98
N HIS A 124 -2.30 -6.62 20.03
CA HIS A 124 -3.63 -6.81 19.44
C HIS A 124 -3.65 -7.68 18.17
N ALA A 125 -2.52 -8.31 17.79
CA ALA A 125 -2.36 -8.99 16.51
C ALA A 125 -3.45 -10.04 16.22
N TYR A 126 -3.83 -10.84 17.22
CA TYR A 126 -4.90 -11.84 17.06
C TYR A 126 -6.23 -11.18 16.70
N ALA A 127 -6.63 -10.14 17.44
CA ALA A 127 -7.88 -9.44 17.17
C ALA A 127 -7.85 -8.72 15.80
N ILE A 128 -6.70 -8.20 15.39
CA ILE A 128 -6.53 -7.57 14.07
C ILE A 128 -6.72 -8.59 12.92
N ALA A 129 -6.37 -9.86 13.15
CA ALA A 129 -6.41 -10.92 12.14
C ALA A 129 -7.77 -11.62 11.97
N THR A 130 -8.74 -11.35 12.85
CA THR A 130 -10.07 -12.00 12.91
C THR A 130 -11.21 -11.04 12.59
#